data_AF-A0AAV5UQK9-F1
#
_entry.id   AF-A0AAV5UQK9-F1
#
_cell.length_a   1.000
_cell.length_b   1.000
_cell.length_c   1.000
_cell.angle_alpha   90.00
_cell.angle_beta   90.00
_cell.angle_gamma   90.00
#
_symmetry.space_group_name_H-M   'P 1'
#
loop_
_entity.id
_entity.type
_entity.pdbx_description
1 polymer ?
#
loop_
_entity_poly.entity_id
_entity_poly.type
_entity_poly.pdbx_seq_one_letter_code
_entity_poly.pdbx_strand_id
1 'polypeptide(L)'
;YLLFLLSFVSLSRADSPLYIEELEKLVRGYDRYLLDRMDDDKWTTRADLKVQLDKVLARQSPQTQSLYARIINQKEAMRAGKNRFWVSQS
;
A
#
# COMPACT_ATOMS: atom_id res chain seq x y z
N TYR A 1 17.01 20.81 -18.97
CA TYR A 1 15.76 20.15 -18.55
C TYR A 1 16.10 18.78 -17.99
N LEU A 2 15.91 18.55 -16.68
CA LEU A 2 15.68 17.23 -16.04
C LEU A 2 16.17 17.30 -14.59
N LEU A 3 15.24 17.33 -13.64
CA LEU A 3 15.38 16.77 -12.29
C LEU A 3 13.96 16.70 -11.70
N PHE A 4 13.13 15.81 -12.24
CA PHE A 4 11.87 15.42 -11.58
C PHE A 4 12.22 14.41 -10.49
N LEU A 5 12.74 14.91 -9.37
CA LEU A 5 12.85 14.16 -8.13
C LEU A 5 11.42 13.99 -7.59
N LEU A 6 10.75 12.92 -8.04
CA LEU A 6 9.56 12.40 -7.37
C LEU A 6 10.00 11.91 -5.99
N SER A 7 9.88 12.81 -5.03
CA SER A 7 10.00 12.52 -3.61
C SER A 7 8.96 11.47 -3.25
N PHE A 8 9.32 10.20 -3.32
CA PHE A 8 8.62 9.15 -2.60
C PHE A 8 8.81 9.45 -1.13
N VAL A 9 7.89 10.24 -0.57
CA VAL A 9 7.71 10.34 0.86
C VAL A 9 7.21 8.96 1.30
N SER A 10 8.13 8.04 1.52
CA SER A 10 7.90 6.86 2.34
C SER A 10 7.78 7.35 3.78
N LEU A 11 6.64 7.97 4.10
CA LEU A 11 6.19 8.08 5.47
C LEU A 11 6.00 6.63 5.94
N SER A 12 7.03 6.05 6.55
CA SER A 12 6.95 4.77 7.22
C SER A 12 6.08 4.94 8.46
N ARG A 13 4.76 5.08 8.25
CA ARG A 13 3.77 4.87 9.30
C ARG A 13 3.85 3.40 9.66
N ALA A 14 4.62 3.07 10.69
CA ALA A 14 4.71 1.72 11.24
C ALA A 14 3.31 1.15 11.56
N ASP A 15 2.35 2.03 11.88
CA ASP A 15 0.95 1.69 12.18
C ASP A 15 -0.02 1.70 10.99
N SER A 16 0.44 2.04 9.77
CA SER A 16 -0.45 1.98 8.60
C SER A 16 -0.68 0.51 8.20
N PRO A 17 -1.92 0.11 7.89
CA PRO A 17 -2.18 -1.24 7.41
C PRO A 17 -1.46 -1.49 6.07
N LEU A 18 -1.01 -2.73 5.86
CA LEU A 18 -0.48 -3.12 4.56
C LEU A 18 -1.67 -3.32 3.61
N TYR A 19 -1.79 -2.46 2.60
CA TYR A 19 -2.88 -2.49 1.63
C TYR A 19 -2.67 -3.56 0.53
N ILE A 20 -2.31 -4.79 0.91
CA ILE A 20 -1.96 -5.88 -0.01
C ILE A 20 -3.12 -6.19 -0.96
N GLU A 21 -4.32 -6.36 -0.43
CA GLU A 21 -5.55 -6.58 -1.22
C GLU A 21 -5.79 -5.50 -2.29
N GLU A 22 -5.40 -4.26 -2.02
CA GLU A 22 -5.62 -3.17 -2.98
C GLU A 22 -4.67 -3.26 -4.17
N LEU A 23 -3.45 -3.76 -3.98
CA LEU A 23 -2.58 -4.09 -5.10
C LEU A 23 -3.08 -5.35 -5.82
N GLU A 24 -3.55 -6.35 -5.07
CA GLU A 24 -4.05 -7.61 -5.65
C GLU A 24 -5.19 -7.37 -6.65
N LYS A 25 -6.11 -6.45 -6.33
CA LYS A 25 -7.22 -6.04 -7.22
C LYS A 25 -6.76 -5.42 -8.54
N LEU A 26 -5.60 -4.75 -8.53
CA LEU A 26 -5.06 -4.02 -9.68
C LEU A 26 -4.15 -4.88 -10.57
N VAL A 27 -3.61 -5.97 -10.05
CA VAL A 27 -2.61 -6.79 -10.72
C VAL A 27 -3.24 -8.08 -11.26
N ARG A 28 -2.61 -8.69 -12.27
CA ARG A 28 -3.05 -9.93 -12.92
C ARG A 28 -1.92 -10.95 -12.97
N GLY A 29 -2.26 -12.21 -13.24
CA GLY A 29 -1.28 -13.29 -13.43
C GLY A 29 -0.52 -13.64 -12.15
N TYR A 30 0.79 -13.90 -12.29
CA TYR A 30 1.64 -14.40 -11.21
C TYR A 30 1.70 -13.46 -10.00
N ASP A 31 1.84 -12.15 -10.24
CA ASP A 31 1.95 -11.18 -9.15
C ASP A 31 0.64 -11.10 -8.33
N ARG A 32 -0.53 -11.31 -8.95
CA ARG A 32 -1.80 -11.43 -8.23
C ARG A 32 -1.79 -12.63 -7.27
N TYR A 33 -1.35 -13.78 -7.77
CA TYR A 33 -1.24 -15.00 -6.96
C TYR A 33 -0.25 -14.87 -5.81
N LEU A 34 0.85 -14.15 -6.04
CA LEU A 34 1.82 -13.86 -4.99
C LEU A 34 1.21 -12.99 -3.89
N LEU A 35 0.43 -11.95 -4.26
CA LEU A 35 -0.24 -11.07 -3.32
C LEU A 35 -1.33 -11.78 -2.52
N ASP A 36 -2.11 -12.65 -3.15
CA ASP A 36 -3.13 -13.51 -2.51
C ASP A 36 -2.49 -14.39 -1.42
N ARG A 37 -1.37 -15.07 -1.75
CA ARG A 37 -0.62 -15.86 -0.77
C ARG A 37 -0.01 -15.04 0.37
N MET A 38 0.39 -13.79 0.10
CA MET A 38 0.94 -12.91 1.12
C MET A 38 -0.10 -12.50 2.16
N ASP A 39 -1.38 -12.41 1.77
CA ASP A 39 -2.47 -12.05 2.67
C ASP A 39 -2.84 -13.24 3.60
N ASP A 40 -2.75 -14.46 3.08
CA ASP A 40 -3.00 -15.70 3.85
C ASP A 40 -1.85 -16.08 4.81
N ASP A 41 -0.64 -15.54 4.62
CA ASP A 41 0.54 -15.91 5.39
C ASP A 41 0.61 -15.18 6.75
N LYS A 42 0.21 -15.90 7.79
CA LYS A 42 0.21 -15.42 9.19
C LYS A 42 1.58 -15.49 9.88
N TRP A 43 2.58 -16.11 9.26
CA TRP A 43 3.88 -16.38 9.87
C TRP A 43 4.95 -15.39 9.41
N THR A 44 4.74 -14.74 8.26
CA THR A 44 5.68 -13.73 7.74
C THR A 44 5.53 -12.40 8.49
N THR A 45 6.67 -11.78 8.82
CA THR A 45 6.66 -10.50 9.53
C THR A 45 6.07 -9.39 8.66
N ARG A 46 5.46 -8.40 9.30
CA ARG A 46 4.95 -7.21 8.60
C ARG A 46 6.04 -6.48 7.79
N ALA A 47 7.29 -6.50 8.26
CA ALA A 47 8.40 -5.89 7.56
C ALA A 47 8.72 -6.63 6.25
N ASP A 48 8.75 -7.97 6.31
CA ASP A 48 8.99 -8.81 5.13
C ASP A 48 7.84 -8.72 4.13
N LEU A 49 6.60 -8.73 4.59
CA LEU A 49 5.42 -8.52 3.74
C LEU A 49 5.49 -7.16 3.04
N LYS A 50 5.93 -6.11 3.74
CA LYS A 50 6.14 -4.79 3.13
C LYS A 50 7.20 -4.85 2.02
N VAL A 51 8.35 -5.47 2.28
CA VAL A 51 9.42 -5.59 1.28
C VAL A 51 8.94 -6.34 0.05
N GLN A 52 8.17 -7.41 0.22
CA GLN A 52 7.61 -8.15 -0.90
C GLN A 52 6.57 -7.33 -1.67
N LEU A 53 5.68 -6.61 -0.98
CA LEU A 53 4.67 -5.74 -1.58
C LEU A 53 5.32 -4.64 -2.41
N ASP A 54 6.36 -3.99 -1.87
CA ASP A 54 7.11 -2.95 -2.57
C ASP A 54 7.80 -3.51 -3.83
N LYS A 55 8.34 -4.74 -3.77
CA LYS A 55 8.92 -5.42 -4.95
C LYS A 55 7.87 -5.69 -6.02
N VAL A 56 6.68 -6.18 -5.63
CA VAL A 56 5.59 -6.44 -6.59
C VAL A 56 5.12 -5.13 -7.23
N LEU A 57 4.94 -4.08 -6.43
CA LEU A 57 4.53 -2.76 -6.89
C LEU A 57 5.54 -2.17 -7.89
N ALA A 58 6.84 -2.29 -7.60
CA ALA A 58 7.91 -1.78 -8.46
C ALA A 58 7.95 -2.46 -9.84
N ARG A 59 7.46 -3.71 -9.94
CA ARG A 59 7.33 -4.42 -11.23
C ARG A 59 6.12 -3.98 -12.05
N GLN A 60 5.11 -3.36 -11.42
CA GLN A 60 3.90 -2.95 -12.12
C GLN A 60 4.12 -1.73 -13.01
N SER A 61 3.22 -1.52 -13.97
CA SER A 61 3.25 -0.33 -14.82
C SER A 61 3.09 0.96 -13.99
N PRO A 62 3.59 2.10 -14.49
CA PRO A 62 3.40 3.40 -13.82
C PRO A 62 1.93 3.74 -13.56
N GLN A 63 1.02 3.27 -14.42
CA GLN A 63 -0.43 3.48 -14.23
C GLN A 63 -0.93 2.73 -12.99
N THR A 64 -0.58 1.45 -12.84
CA THR A 64 -0.94 0.65 -11.66
C THR A 64 -0.35 1.22 -10.38
N GLN A 65 0.91 1.66 -10.41
CA GLN A 65 1.56 2.30 -9.27
C GLN A 65 0.82 3.58 -8.84
N SER A 66 0.44 4.42 -9.80
CA SER A 66 -0.31 5.66 -9.54
C SER A 66 -1.71 5.38 -8.99
N LEU A 67 -2.43 4.39 -9.54
CA LEU A 67 -3.74 3.97 -9.06
C LEU A 67 -3.66 3.47 -7.62
N TYR A 68 -2.67 2.63 -7.32
CA TYR A 68 -2.43 2.10 -5.98
C TYR A 68 -2.18 3.23 -4.97
N ALA A 69 -1.31 4.19 -5.29
CA ALA A 69 -1.03 5.35 -4.44
C ALA A 69 -2.30 6.18 -4.18
N ARG A 70 -3.14 6.37 -5.20
CA ARG A 70 -4.42 7.10 -5.06
C ARG A 70 -5.37 6.40 -4.09
N ILE A 71 -5.49 5.07 -4.17
CA ILE A 71 -6.34 4.26 -3.28
C ILE A 71 -5.85 4.37 -1.84
N ILE A 72 -4.53 4.22 -1.61
CA ILE A 72 -3.94 4.37 -0.27
C ILE A 72 -4.25 5.75 0.31
N ASN A 73 -4.03 6.82 -0.46
CA ASN A 73 -4.28 8.18 0.01
C ASN A 73 -5.74 8.38 0.43
N GLN A 74 -6.69 7.83 -0.32
CA GLN A 74 -8.12 7.89 0.03
C GLN A 74 -8.41 7.12 1.33
N LYS A 75 -7.89 5.90 1.47
CA LYS A 75 -8.11 5.08 2.67
C LYS A 75 -7.47 5.68 3.92
N GLU A 76 -6.26 6.23 3.80
CA GLU A 76 -5.58 6.93 4.90
C GLU A 76 -6.32 8.21 5.30
N ALA A 77 -6.86 8.96 4.32
CA ALA A 77 -7.70 10.13 4.61
C ALA A 77 -8.97 9.74 5.38
N MET A 78 -9.65 8.66 4.97
CA MET A 78 -10.82 8.14 5.67
C MET A 78 -10.47 7.66 7.09
N ARG A 79 -9.35 6.94 7.26
CA ARG A 79 -8.87 6.47 8.57
C ARG A 79 -8.55 7.64 9.49
N ALA A 80 -7.85 8.66 8.98
CA ALA A 80 -7.54 9.86 9.74
C ALA A 80 -8.82 10.65 10.13
N GLY A 81 -9.79 10.76 9.23
CA GLY A 81 -11.09 11.37 9.50
C GLY A 81 -11.88 10.63 10.58
N LYS A 82 -11.95 9.29 10.49
CA LYS A 82 -12.60 8.45 11.50
C LYS A 82 -11.94 8.58 12.87
N ASN A 83 -10.60 8.54 12.93
CA ASN A 83 -9.87 8.72 14.19
C ASN A 83 -10.18 10.08 14.85
N ARG A 84 -10.27 11.16 14.07
CA ARG A 84 -10.62 12.49 14.58
C ARG A 84 -12.04 12.54 15.14
N PHE A 85 -13.00 11.88 14.50
CA PHE A 85 -14.38 11.81 14.98
C PHE A 85 -14.47 11.15 16.36
N TRP A 86 -13.82 9.99 16.56
CA TRP A 86 -13.84 9.30 17.86
C TRP A 86 -13.15 10.09 18.96
N VAL A 87 -11.99 10.70 18.69
CA VAL A 87 -11.28 11.54 19.66
C VAL A 87 -12.09 12.79 20.05
N SER A 88 -12.93 13.31 19.17
CA SER A 88 -13.79 14.46 19.49
C SER A 88 -15.05 14.11 20.31
N GLN A 89 -15.36 12.82 20.48
CA GLN A 89 -16.51 12.35 21.26
C GLN A 89 -16.15 11.68 22.59
N SER A 90 -14.85 11.48 22.85
CA SER A 90 -14.29 10.99 24.12
C SER A 90 -13.81 12.13 25.00
#